data_AF-A0A831UPS8-F1
#
_entry.id   AF-A0A831UPS8-F1
#
_cell.length_a   1.000
_cell.length_b   1.000
_cell.length_c   1.000
_cell.angle_alpha   90.00
_cell.angle_beta   90.00
_cell.angle_gamma   90.00
#
_symmetry.space_group_name_H-M   'P 1'
#
loop_
_entity.id
_entity.type
_entity.pdbx_description
1 polymer ?
#
loop_
_entity_poly.entity_id
_entity_poly.type
_entity_poly.pdbx_seq_one_letter_code
_entity_poly.pdbx_strand_id
1 'polypeptide(L)'
;MQEFITRIFFPILNPLFEPMNVWLASFFMPWARIVTLAFFIGTMIWVGIILKKDYVNLDAPSRTFCHDLRLWTVVSMLPHLFVYLYF
;
A
#
# COMPACT_ATOMS: atom_id res chain seq x y z
N MET A 1 -12.69 14.43 2.61
CA MET A 1 -12.02 13.25 3.18
C MET A 1 -10.53 13.49 3.41
N GLN A 2 -9.80 14.06 2.44
CA GLN A 2 -8.38 14.44 2.63
C GLN A 2 -8.16 15.31 3.87
N GLU A 3 -8.86 16.44 4.03
CA GLU A 3 -8.59 17.37 5.15
C GLU A 3 -8.72 16.75 6.57
N PHE A 4 -9.64 15.80 6.76
CA PHE A 4 -9.87 15.15 8.05
C PHE A 4 -8.71 14.23 8.42
N ILE A 5 -8.23 13.43 7.45
CA ILE A 5 -7.10 12.51 7.64
C ILE A 5 -5.80 13.31 7.76
N THR A 6 -5.61 14.36 6.97
CA THR A 6 -4.43 15.24 7.11
C THR A 6 -4.39 15.86 8.49
N ARG A 7 -5.48 16.40 9.04
CA ARG A 7 -5.47 16.99 10.39
C ARG A 7 -5.11 16.02 11.51
N ILE A 8 -5.53 14.76 11.42
CA ILE A 8 -5.32 13.76 12.49
C ILE A 8 -3.95 13.10 12.36
N PHE A 9 -3.58 12.70 11.15
CA PHE A 9 -2.39 11.87 10.93
C PHE A 9 -1.14 12.67 10.57
N PHE A 10 -1.27 13.84 9.92
CA PHE A 10 -0.12 14.69 9.61
C PHE A 10 0.73 15.08 10.83
N PRO A 11 0.18 15.51 11.98
CA PRO A 11 1.01 15.88 13.13
C PRO A 11 1.80 14.70 13.72
N ILE A 12 1.35 13.46 13.50
CA ILE A 12 2.00 12.24 14.01
C ILE A 12 3.01 11.70 12.98
N LEU A 13 2.66 11.71 11.70
CA LEU A 13 3.46 11.13 10.63
C LEU A 13 4.55 12.09 10.14
N ASN A 14 4.28 13.40 10.11
CA ASN A 14 5.23 14.38 9.59
C ASN A 14 6.58 14.38 10.33
N PRO A 15 6.67 14.31 11.67
CA PRO A 15 7.97 14.25 12.36
C PRO A 15 8.81 13.03 11.99
N LEU A 16 8.17 11.91 11.61
CA LEU A 16 8.86 10.68 11.21
C LEU A 16 9.32 10.74 9.74
N PHE A 17 8.50 11.30 8.85
CA PHE A 17 8.75 11.28 7.41
C PHE A 17 9.40 12.56 6.87
N GLU A 18 9.37 13.69 7.59
CA GLU A 18 9.97 14.96 7.14
C GLU A 18 11.47 14.83 6.85
N PRO A 19 12.30 14.19 7.69
CA PRO A 19 13.73 14.09 7.40
C PRO A 19 14.00 13.30 6.13
N MET A 20 13.20 12.25 5.89
CA MET A 20 13.24 11.47 4.66
C MET A 20 12.74 12.27 3.47
N ASN A 21 11.68 13.06 3.61
CA ASN A 21 11.13 13.87 2.53
C ASN A 21 12.08 14.98 2.11
N VAL A 22 12.76 15.64 3.05
CA VAL A 22 13.79 16.64 2.75
C VAL A 22 14.97 15.99 2.03
N TRP A 23 15.38 14.80 2.44
CA TRP A 23 16.43 14.04 1.77
C TRP A 23 16.01 13.55 0.37
N LEU A 24 14.76 13.11 0.20
CA LEU A 24 14.22 12.69 -1.10
C LEU A 24 13.96 13.88 -2.03
N ALA A 25 13.68 15.07 -1.48
CA ALA A 25 13.46 16.28 -2.26
C ALA A 25 14.67 16.67 -3.10
N SER A 26 15.90 16.32 -2.69
CA SER A 26 17.10 16.54 -3.51
C SER A 26 17.16 15.65 -4.75
N PHE A 27 16.39 14.56 -4.78
CA PHE A 27 16.30 13.61 -5.90
C PHE A 27 14.89 13.54 -6.49
N PHE A 28 14.06 14.55 -6.23
CA PHE A 28 12.64 14.49 -6.53
C PHE A 28 12.36 14.24 -8.02
N MET A 29 11.79 13.07 -8.32
CA MET A 29 11.29 12.73 -9.64
C MET A 29 9.79 12.47 -9.54
N PRO A 30 8.92 13.33 -10.10
CA PRO A 30 7.47 13.16 -10.02
C PRO A 30 7.00 11.80 -10.58
N TRP A 31 7.76 11.26 -11.55
CA TRP A 31 7.55 9.95 -12.15
C TRP A 31 7.75 8.78 -11.17
N ALA A 32 8.63 8.92 -10.18
CA ALA A 32 8.91 7.85 -9.22
C ALA A 32 7.65 7.51 -8.39
N ARG A 33 6.89 8.54 -8.00
CA ARG A 33 5.63 8.36 -7.28
C ARG A 33 4.58 7.65 -8.13
N ILE A 34 4.43 8.06 -9.39
CA ILE A 34 3.47 7.46 -10.33
C ILE A 34 3.83 5.99 -10.58
N VAL A 35 5.10 5.71 -10.86
CA VAL A 35 5.59 4.34 -11.11
C VAL A 35 5.39 3.48 -9.86
N THR A 36 5.71 4.00 -8.67
CA THR A 36 5.53 3.26 -7.42
C THR A 36 4.06 2.94 -7.15
N LEU A 37 3.17 3.91 -7.32
CA LEU A 37 1.72 3.69 -7.22
C LEU A 37 1.23 2.65 -8.23
N ALA A 38 1.70 2.71 -9.48
CA ALA A 38 1.36 1.73 -10.50
C ALA A 38 1.83 0.32 -10.14
N PHE A 39 3.03 0.18 -9.56
CA PHE A 39 3.53 -1.11 -9.08
C PHE A 39 2.71 -1.67 -7.93
N PHE A 40 2.36 -0.84 -6.93
CA PHE A 40 1.52 -1.28 -5.81
C PHE A 40 0.13 -1.71 -6.29
N ILE A 41 -0.54 -0.87 -7.06
CA ILE A 41 -1.89 -1.15 -7.57
C ILE A 41 -1.86 -2.37 -8.50
N GLY A 42 -0.90 -2.43 -9.44
CA GLY A 42 -0.75 -3.55 -10.36
C GLY A 42 -0.52 -4.87 -9.64
N THR A 43 0.36 -4.87 -8.63
CA THR A 43 0.63 -6.05 -7.81
C THR A 43 -0.59 -6.48 -7.00
N MET A 44 -1.33 -5.52 -6.42
CA MET A 44 -2.57 -5.80 -5.68
C MET A 44 -3.65 -6.41 -6.58
N ILE A 45 -3.82 -5.90 -7.80
CA ILE A 45 -4.73 -6.47 -8.80
C ILE A 45 -4.27 -7.88 -9.18
N TRP A 46 -2.98 -8.08 -9.42
CA TRP A 46 -2.42 -9.37 -9.78
C TRP A 46 -2.66 -10.42 -8.68
N VAL A 47 -2.29 -10.12 -7.43
CA VAL A 47 -2.52 -11.02 -6.29
C VAL A 47 -4.02 -11.22 -6.03
N GLY A 48 -4.79 -10.14 -6.09
CA GLY A 48 -6.20 -10.11 -5.75
C GLY A 48 -7.11 -10.80 -6.76
N ILE A 49 -6.74 -10.84 -8.05
CA ILE A 49 -7.61 -11.31 -9.13
C ILE A 49 -6.95 -12.39 -9.99
N ILE A 50 -5.68 -12.21 -10.38
CA ILE A 50 -5.01 -13.06 -11.38
C ILE A 50 -4.39 -14.31 -10.75
N LEU A 51 -3.79 -14.18 -9.56
CA LEU A 51 -3.09 -15.25 -8.88
C LEU A 51 -4.07 -16.34 -8.43
N LYS A 52 -3.88 -17.58 -8.88
CA LYS A 52 -4.76 -18.69 -8.48
C LYS A 52 -4.65 -18.93 -6.97
N LYS A 53 -5.79 -19.11 -6.31
CA LYS A 53 -5.89 -19.32 -4.86
C LYS A 53 -5.05 -20.52 -4.41
N ASP A 54 -4.99 -21.57 -5.23
CA ASP A 54 -4.25 -22.79 -4.93
C ASP A 54 -2.74 -22.59 -4.80
N TYR A 55 -2.15 -21.49 -5.27
CA TYR A 55 -0.73 -21.20 -5.06
C TYR A 55 -0.42 -20.60 -3.69
N VAL A 56 -1.40 -19.95 -3.06
CA VAL A 56 -1.21 -19.16 -1.83
C VAL A 56 -1.87 -19.84 -0.63
N ASN A 57 -2.90 -20.63 -0.87
CA ASN A 57 -3.71 -21.29 0.15
C ASN A 57 -3.54 -22.82 0.14
N LEU A 58 -2.32 -23.33 -0.06
CA LEU A 58 -2.01 -24.77 -0.13
C LEU A 58 -2.47 -25.54 1.12
N ASP A 59 -2.26 -24.97 2.32
CA ASP A 59 -2.60 -25.59 3.61
C ASP A 59 -3.70 -24.84 4.37
N ALA A 60 -4.54 -24.06 3.66
CA ALA A 60 -5.56 -23.27 4.33
C ALA A 60 -6.61 -24.18 5.00
N PRO A 61 -6.88 -24.03 6.32
CA PRO A 61 -7.75 -24.92 7.07
C PRO A 61 -9.21 -24.86 6.62
N SER A 62 -9.61 -23.81 5.90
CA SER A 62 -10.91 -23.71 5.25
C SER A 62 -10.84 -22.84 4.00
N ARG A 63 -11.75 -23.08 3.04
CA ARG A 63 -11.90 -22.24 1.82
C ARG A 63 -12.68 -20.95 2.07
N THR A 64 -12.96 -20.60 3.32
CA THR A 64 -13.71 -19.41 3.70
C THR A 64 -12.97 -18.13 3.29
N PHE A 65 -13.72 -17.08 2.97
CA PHE A 65 -13.19 -15.79 2.55
C PHE A 65 -12.21 -15.18 3.57
N CYS A 66 -12.43 -15.38 4.87
CA CYS A 66 -11.54 -14.92 5.94
C CYS A 66 -10.17 -15.63 5.99
N HIS A 67 -10.00 -16.77 5.31
CA HIS A 67 -8.72 -17.47 5.23
C HIS A 67 -8.02 -17.24 3.89
N ASP A 68 -8.56 -16.37 3.04
CA ASP A 68 -7.96 -16.08 1.73
C ASP A 68 -6.75 -15.15 1.89
N LEU A 69 -5.53 -15.71 1.77
CA LEU A 69 -4.31 -14.92 1.91
C LEU A 69 -4.20 -13.85 0.82
N ARG A 70 -4.80 -14.06 -0.36
CA ARG A 70 -4.77 -13.04 -1.43
C ARG A 70 -5.45 -11.76 -0.98
N LEU A 71 -6.61 -11.89 -0.36
CA LEU A 71 -7.37 -10.75 0.12
C LEU A 71 -6.63 -10.04 1.26
N TRP A 72 -6.13 -10.80 2.23
CA TRP A 72 -5.36 -10.22 3.33
C TRP A 72 -4.06 -9.56 2.86
N THR A 73 -3.44 -10.10 1.81
CA THR A 73 -2.27 -9.47 1.17
C THR A 73 -2.66 -8.09 0.63
N VAL A 74 -3.76 -8.01 -0.14
CA VAL A 74 -4.28 -6.72 -0.65
C VAL A 74 -4.62 -5.76 0.49
N VAL A 75 -5.31 -6.24 1.53
CA VAL A 75 -5.66 -5.41 2.70
C VAL A 75 -4.43 -4.89 3.43
N SER A 76 -3.41 -5.74 3.62
CA SER A 76 -2.13 -5.36 4.27
C SER A 76 -1.29 -4.39 3.44
N MET A 77 -1.48 -4.37 2.12
CA MET A 77 -0.78 -3.47 1.21
C MET A 77 -1.45 -2.10 1.11
N LEU A 78 -2.75 -1.97 1.41
CA LEU A 78 -3.48 -0.68 1.35
C LEU A 78 -2.81 0.48 2.13
N PRO A 79 -2.27 0.28 3.36
CA PRO A 79 -1.54 1.32 4.07
C PRO A 79 -0.39 1.96 3.27
N HIS A 80 0.28 1.20 2.41
CA HIS A 80 1.38 1.73 1.58
C HIS A 80 0.88 2.75 0.56
N LEU A 81 -0.29 2.50 -0.05
CA LEU A 81 -0.93 3.47 -0.94
C LEU A 81 -1.28 4.77 -0.20
N PHE A 82 -1.71 4.68 1.06
CA PHE A 82 -1.95 5.87 1.86
C PHE A 82 -0.67 6.68 2.05
N VAL A 83 0.47 6.04 2.36
CA VAL A 83 1.75 6.77 2.48
C VAL A 83 2.09 7.50 1.18
N TYR A 84 2.05 6.82 0.03
CA TYR A 84 2.36 7.43 -1.27
C TYR A 84 1.30 8.41 -1.80
N LEU A 85 0.09 8.46 -1.22
CA LEU A 85 -0.92 9.47 -1.57
C LEU A 85 -0.78 10.74 -0.73
N TYR A 86 -0.19 10.65 0.46
CA TYR A 86 -0.08 11.79 1.39
C TYR A 86 1.33 12.40 1.45
N PHE A 87 2.38 11.62 1.18
CA PHE A 87 3.77 12.05 1.09
C PHE A 87 4.28 11.87 -0.36
#